data_AF-A0A2A2G8H7-F1
#
_entry.id   AF-A0A2A2G8H7-F1
#
_cell.length_a   1.000
_cell.length_b   1.000
_cell.length_c   1.000
_cell.angle_alpha   90.00
_cell.angle_beta   90.00
_cell.angle_gamma   90.00
#
_symmetry.space_group_name_H-M   'P 1'
#
loop_
_entity.id
_entity.type
_entity.pdbx_description
1 polymer ?
#
loop_
_entity_poly.entity_id
_entity_poly.type
_entity_poly.pdbx_seq_one_letter_code
_entity_poly.pdbx_strand_id
1 'polypeptide(L)'
;MDLDFTVIWNLFAALGIGLLIGIERGWSGRLEDEGDRVAGIRTFSLVGLFGGVWTEVSRFVNEWMLAVSFLALAALVITSYVVEAKVNEEKDLGITTEVALLLTFTLSSWAAFGYHIYALGTTVVVIALLSLKPTLHNWLHKVEVKEIYAGIKLLIITVILLPLLPNKGYGPWEAINPHWIWWMVVLISGLSFTGYILIKYLGEDKGTMLTAITGGLASSTAVTLSLAQFAKQQKKFASGIFIAGVLVASSIMFVRVGIEVAVVNISLLYPLWIPLSIMLILTLGSGFWLWRKHLQLEDDQPPIELKNPLQFFTALQFGLLLGVILLLATAMEKWYGDQGIYLLSLFSGLMDVDAITLSLSRMAKEGTDPTVATLGILIAVITNTLVKAGLFIFWAGYNKSKQLIWFIIIISAIGAISLLPFL
;
A
#
# COMPACT_ATOMS: atom_id res chain seq x y z
N MET A 1 58.01 7.57 10.30
CA MET A 1 57.38 6.63 11.26
C MET A 1 55.87 6.50 11.01
N ASP A 2 55.21 7.48 10.37
CA ASP A 2 53.75 7.46 10.12
C ASP A 2 53.31 6.63 8.89
N LEU A 3 54.19 6.42 7.91
CA LEU A 3 53.88 5.65 6.68
C LEU A 3 53.69 4.14 6.96
N ASP A 4 54.56 3.53 7.76
CA ASP A 4 54.49 2.10 8.08
C ASP A 4 53.21 1.75 8.87
N PHE A 5 52.82 2.63 9.81
CA PHE A 5 51.58 2.49 10.56
C PHE A 5 50.34 2.60 9.66
N THR A 6 50.38 3.46 8.64
CA THR A 6 49.27 3.65 7.71
C THR A 6 49.07 2.43 6.81
N VAL A 7 50.16 1.84 6.29
CA VAL A 7 50.08 0.62 5.46
C VAL A 7 49.55 -0.57 6.28
N ILE A 8 50.03 -0.74 7.52
CA ILE A 8 49.52 -1.78 8.41
C ILE A 8 48.02 -1.60 8.65
N TRP A 9 47.58 -0.38 8.95
CA TRP A 9 46.17 -0.06 9.17
C TRP A 9 45.29 -0.34 7.95
N ASN A 10 45.74 0.05 6.76
CA ASN A 10 45.07 -0.24 5.48
C ASN A 10 44.87 -1.75 5.27
N LEU A 11 45.91 -2.55 5.53
CA LEU A 11 45.87 -4.01 5.38
C LEU A 11 44.97 -4.67 6.45
N PHE A 12 44.98 -4.16 7.69
CA PHE A 12 44.06 -4.62 8.73
C PHE A 12 42.61 -4.29 8.38
N ALA A 13 42.33 -3.13 7.81
CA ALA A 13 40.99 -2.78 7.33
C ALA A 13 40.55 -3.66 6.16
N ALA A 14 41.44 -3.90 5.19
CA ALA A 14 41.21 -4.81 4.08
C ALA A 14 40.92 -6.24 4.53
N LEU A 15 41.67 -6.75 5.51
CA LEU A 15 41.42 -8.04 6.17
C LEU A 15 40.09 -8.03 6.93
N GLY A 16 39.81 -6.97 7.67
CA GLY A 16 38.58 -6.80 8.43
C GLY A 16 37.33 -6.84 7.55
N ILE A 17 37.37 -6.20 6.39
CA ILE A 17 36.29 -6.27 5.37
C ILE A 17 36.07 -7.71 4.92
N GLY A 18 37.14 -8.42 4.56
CA GLY A 18 37.07 -9.82 4.15
C GLY A 18 36.53 -10.73 5.27
N LEU A 19 36.92 -10.47 6.51
CA LEU A 19 36.47 -11.23 7.67
C LEU A 19 34.98 -10.99 7.94
N LEU A 20 34.52 -9.74 7.89
CA LEU A 20 33.11 -9.38 8.11
C LEU A 20 32.17 -10.04 7.08
N ILE A 21 32.52 -9.97 5.79
CA ILE A 21 31.76 -10.65 4.73
C ILE A 21 31.85 -12.17 4.89
N GLY A 22 33.05 -12.67 5.21
CA GLY A 22 33.32 -14.09 5.42
C GLY A 22 32.51 -14.70 6.57
N ILE A 23 32.29 -13.98 7.67
CA ILE A 23 31.43 -14.42 8.78
C ILE A 23 30.01 -14.64 8.31
N GLU A 24 29.43 -13.67 7.59
CA GLU A 24 28.05 -13.77 7.12
C GLU A 24 27.87 -14.91 6.12
N ARG A 25 28.83 -15.09 5.20
CA ARG A 25 28.84 -16.22 4.24
C ARG A 25 29.04 -17.56 4.93
N GLY A 26 30.00 -17.65 5.87
CA GLY A 26 30.27 -18.86 6.64
C GLY A 26 29.12 -19.26 7.57
N TRP A 27 28.38 -18.28 8.09
CA TRP A 27 27.17 -18.51 8.88
C TRP A 27 26.00 -19.01 8.00
N SER A 28 25.86 -18.45 6.79
CA SER A 28 24.82 -18.86 5.83
C SER A 28 25.01 -20.28 5.31
N GLY A 29 26.25 -20.72 5.07
CA GLY A 29 26.61 -22.07 4.61
C GLY A 29 26.90 -23.09 5.73
N ARG A 30 26.51 -22.83 6.98
CA ARG A 30 26.87 -23.68 8.14
C ARG A 30 26.30 -25.11 8.11
N LEU A 31 25.29 -25.34 7.26
CA LEU A 31 24.63 -26.65 7.09
C LEU A 31 25.21 -27.43 5.90
N GLU A 32 26.12 -26.84 5.13
CA GLU A 32 26.81 -27.48 4.01
C GLU A 32 28.10 -28.14 4.53
N ASP A 33 28.45 -29.32 4.02
CA ASP A 33 29.68 -30.02 4.37
C ASP A 33 30.92 -29.20 3.97
N GLU A 34 32.04 -29.34 4.69
CA GLU A 34 33.25 -28.50 4.48
C GLU A 34 33.81 -28.55 3.05
N GLY A 35 33.52 -29.60 2.29
CA GLY A 35 33.90 -29.76 0.87
C GLY A 35 32.89 -29.23 -0.15
N ASP A 36 31.64 -28.97 0.26
CA ASP A 36 30.56 -28.43 -0.58
C ASP A 36 30.45 -26.89 -0.45
N ARG A 37 31.27 -26.27 0.40
CA ARG A 37 31.27 -24.81 0.63
C ARG A 37 32.17 -24.09 -0.38
N VAL A 38 31.54 -23.35 -1.29
CA VAL A 38 32.23 -22.55 -2.33
C VAL A 38 33.22 -21.52 -1.76
N ALA A 39 32.88 -20.86 -0.65
CA ALA A 39 33.76 -19.90 0.01
C ALA A 39 33.34 -19.62 1.47
N GLY A 40 34.26 -19.85 2.41
CA GLY A 40 34.05 -19.60 3.85
C GLY A 40 34.80 -18.38 4.39
N ILE A 41 34.80 -18.22 5.73
CA ILE A 41 35.46 -17.11 6.45
C ILE A 41 36.91 -16.91 5.98
N ARG A 42 37.65 -18.01 5.82
CA ARG A 42 39.06 -17.98 5.38
C ARG A 42 39.21 -17.47 3.95
N THR A 43 38.38 -17.92 3.02
CA THR A 43 38.42 -17.50 1.61
C THR A 43 38.20 -16.00 1.49
N PHE A 44 37.14 -15.48 2.12
CA PHE A 44 36.85 -14.05 2.08
C PHE A 44 37.91 -13.19 2.79
N SER A 45 38.47 -13.68 3.91
CA SER A 45 39.57 -12.99 4.60
C SER A 45 40.82 -12.92 3.72
N LEU A 46 41.17 -14.01 3.03
CA LEU A 46 42.31 -14.07 2.11
C LEU A 46 42.08 -13.19 0.87
N VAL A 47 40.87 -13.18 0.30
CA VAL A 47 40.54 -12.32 -0.83
C VAL A 47 40.56 -10.83 -0.43
N GLY A 48 40.09 -10.51 0.76
CA GLY A 48 40.19 -9.15 1.30
C GLY A 48 41.64 -8.71 1.48
N LEU A 49 42.47 -9.56 2.09
CA LEU A 49 43.91 -9.31 2.21
C LEU A 49 44.59 -9.20 0.85
N PHE A 50 44.22 -10.06 -0.11
CA PHE A 50 44.73 -10.02 -1.49
C PHE A 50 44.46 -8.67 -2.17
N GLY A 51 43.25 -8.13 -2.04
CA GLY A 51 42.92 -6.79 -2.52
C GLY A 51 43.74 -5.67 -1.86
N GLY A 52 43.90 -5.73 -0.53
CA GLY A 52 44.73 -4.78 0.20
C GLY A 52 46.20 -4.81 -0.23
N VAL A 53 46.78 -6.01 -0.32
CA VAL A 53 48.19 -6.20 -0.71
C VAL A 53 48.42 -5.72 -2.15
N TRP A 54 47.56 -6.08 -3.10
CA TRP A 54 47.73 -5.63 -4.48
C TRP A 54 47.50 -4.13 -4.68
N THR A 55 46.74 -3.50 -3.79
CA THR A 55 46.63 -2.04 -3.74
C THR A 55 47.93 -1.39 -3.30
N GLU A 56 48.64 -1.95 -2.32
CA GLU A 56 49.96 -1.44 -1.93
C GLU A 56 51.02 -1.74 -3.01
N VAL A 57 51.01 -2.93 -3.62
CA VAL A 57 51.92 -3.28 -4.73
C VAL A 57 51.71 -2.35 -5.93
N SER A 58 50.47 -1.99 -6.26
CA SER A 58 50.18 -1.11 -7.40
C SER A 58 50.75 0.29 -7.21
N ARG A 59 50.89 0.78 -5.97
CA ARG A 59 51.56 2.06 -5.67
C ARG A 59 53.07 2.02 -5.97
N PHE A 60 53.71 0.87 -5.79
CA PHE A 60 55.16 0.73 -6.03
C PHE A 60 55.50 0.43 -7.50
N VAL A 61 54.62 -0.27 -8.21
CA VAL A 61 54.88 -0.72 -9.59
C VAL A 61 54.14 0.14 -10.60
N ASN A 62 52.82 -0.01 -10.67
CA ASN A 62 51.92 0.71 -11.57
C ASN A 62 50.46 0.43 -11.16
N GLU A 63 49.58 1.41 -11.34
CA GLU A 63 48.13 1.31 -11.08
C GLU A 63 47.47 0.14 -11.83
N TRP A 64 47.97 -0.22 -13.02
CA TRP A 64 47.40 -1.30 -13.85
C TRP A 64 47.54 -2.68 -13.18
N MET A 65 48.48 -2.83 -12.25
CA MET A 65 48.70 -4.07 -11.53
C MET A 65 47.47 -4.48 -10.69
N LEU A 66 46.71 -3.50 -10.19
CA LEU A 66 45.47 -3.77 -9.47
C LEU A 66 44.42 -4.40 -10.41
N ALA A 67 44.27 -3.87 -11.62
CA ALA A 67 43.37 -4.45 -12.63
C ALA A 67 43.78 -5.87 -13.03
N VAL A 68 45.09 -6.13 -13.18
CA VAL A 68 45.61 -7.48 -13.46
C VAL A 68 45.27 -8.46 -12.34
N SER A 69 45.48 -8.07 -11.08
CA SER A 69 45.14 -8.92 -9.93
C SER A 69 43.63 -9.16 -9.78
N PHE A 70 42.79 -8.17 -10.08
CA PHE A 70 41.34 -8.34 -10.13
C PHE A 70 40.92 -9.32 -11.24
N LEU A 71 41.48 -9.19 -12.44
CA LEU A 71 41.21 -10.11 -13.55
C LEU A 71 41.66 -11.54 -13.24
N ALA A 72 42.81 -11.70 -12.57
CA ALA A 72 43.29 -13.01 -12.11
C ALA A 72 42.32 -13.64 -11.10
N LEU A 73 41.83 -12.85 -10.13
CA LEU A 73 40.81 -13.30 -9.18
C LEU A 73 39.50 -13.64 -9.91
N ALA A 74 39.04 -12.81 -10.83
CA ALA A 74 37.82 -13.06 -11.61
C ALA A 74 37.94 -14.34 -12.43
N ALA A 75 39.09 -14.60 -13.05
CA ALA A 75 39.34 -15.85 -13.76
C ALA A 75 39.29 -17.06 -12.81
N LEU A 76 39.85 -16.95 -11.61
CA LEU A 76 39.76 -18.00 -10.58
C LEU A 76 38.30 -18.25 -10.15
N VAL A 77 37.55 -17.18 -9.86
CA VAL A 77 36.14 -17.26 -9.47
C VAL A 77 35.28 -17.88 -10.57
N ILE A 78 35.46 -17.45 -11.83
CA ILE A 78 34.77 -18.03 -12.98
C ILE A 78 35.12 -19.52 -13.13
N THR A 79 36.40 -19.87 -13.00
CA THR A 79 36.85 -21.27 -13.09
C THR A 79 36.22 -22.11 -11.99
N SER A 80 36.19 -21.61 -10.75
CA SER A 80 35.53 -22.27 -9.62
C SER A 80 34.06 -22.52 -9.90
N TYR A 81 33.32 -21.48 -10.34
CA TYR A 81 31.90 -21.58 -10.66
C TYR A 81 31.63 -22.58 -11.79
N VAL A 82 32.40 -22.55 -12.87
CA VAL A 82 32.22 -23.47 -14.00
C VAL A 82 32.53 -24.91 -13.63
N VAL A 83 33.57 -25.15 -12.82
CA VAL A 83 33.91 -26.50 -12.33
C VAL A 83 32.79 -27.01 -11.44
N GLU A 84 32.30 -26.18 -10.53
CA GLU A 84 31.22 -26.55 -9.62
C GLU A 84 29.90 -26.81 -10.35
N ALA A 85 29.54 -25.97 -11.31
CA ALA A 85 28.36 -26.15 -12.16
C ALA A 85 28.37 -27.43 -12.98
N LYS A 86 29.56 -27.92 -13.35
CA LYS A 86 29.72 -29.20 -14.05
C LYS A 86 29.66 -30.40 -13.12
N VAL A 87 30.14 -30.26 -11.89
CA VAL A 87 30.14 -31.37 -10.90
C VAL A 87 28.76 -31.54 -10.27
N ASN A 88 28.02 -30.44 -10.09
CA ASN A 88 26.75 -30.39 -9.38
C ASN A 88 25.59 -30.01 -10.31
N GLU A 89 25.37 -30.75 -11.41
CA GLU A 89 24.33 -30.47 -12.41
C GLU A 89 22.89 -30.41 -11.84
N GLU A 90 22.63 -31.03 -10.68
CA GLU A 90 21.29 -31.08 -10.05
C GLU A 90 21.03 -29.97 -9.01
N LYS A 91 22.02 -29.14 -8.64
CA LYS A 91 21.85 -28.05 -7.67
C LYS A 91 21.78 -26.69 -8.39
N ASP A 92 20.77 -25.88 -8.06
CA ASP A 92 20.70 -24.46 -8.45
C ASP A 92 21.88 -23.69 -7.82
N LEU A 93 22.97 -23.48 -8.57
CA LEU A 93 24.13 -22.72 -8.12
C LEU A 93 23.88 -21.22 -8.27
N GLY A 94 23.78 -20.52 -7.15
CA GLY A 94 23.58 -19.07 -7.12
C GLY A 94 24.89 -18.29 -7.26
N ILE A 95 24.96 -17.38 -8.24
CA ILE A 95 26.10 -16.50 -8.57
C ILE A 95 26.45 -15.48 -7.44
N THR A 96 25.68 -15.48 -6.35
CA THR A 96 25.82 -14.49 -5.26
C THR A 96 27.15 -14.58 -4.52
N THR A 97 27.76 -15.75 -4.45
CA THR A 97 29.02 -15.96 -3.70
C THR A 97 30.21 -15.44 -4.49
N GLU A 98 30.20 -15.67 -5.80
CA GLU A 98 31.18 -15.21 -6.79
C GLU A 98 31.20 -13.68 -6.83
N VAL A 99 30.02 -13.06 -6.92
CA VAL A 99 29.88 -11.60 -6.88
C VAL A 99 30.39 -11.04 -5.53
N ALA A 100 30.10 -11.72 -4.42
CA ALA A 100 30.59 -11.30 -3.11
C ALA A 100 32.12 -11.37 -3.01
N LEU A 101 32.79 -12.37 -3.60
CA LEU A 101 34.26 -12.45 -3.63
C LEU A 101 34.88 -11.28 -4.40
N LEU A 102 34.33 -10.94 -5.56
CA LEU A 102 34.78 -9.79 -6.36
C LEU A 102 34.54 -8.46 -5.63
N LEU A 103 33.39 -8.32 -4.97
CA LEU A 103 33.08 -7.15 -4.13
C LEU A 103 34.05 -7.07 -2.94
N THR A 104 34.40 -8.19 -2.32
CA THR A 104 35.33 -8.21 -1.18
C THR A 104 36.70 -7.69 -1.59
N PHE A 105 37.24 -8.16 -2.70
CA PHE A 105 38.48 -7.62 -3.26
C PHE A 105 38.38 -6.11 -3.50
N THR A 106 37.28 -5.67 -4.13
CA THR A 106 37.09 -4.27 -4.50
C THR A 106 36.99 -3.36 -3.28
N LEU A 107 36.20 -3.75 -2.27
CA LEU A 107 36.01 -3.01 -1.03
C LEU A 107 37.30 -2.98 -0.18
N SER A 108 38.02 -4.09 -0.10
CA SER A 108 39.31 -4.15 0.58
C SER A 108 40.38 -3.32 -0.11
N SER A 109 40.38 -3.28 -1.44
CA SER A 109 41.25 -2.38 -2.22
C SER A 109 40.88 -0.91 -1.98
N TRP A 110 39.58 -0.60 -1.94
CA TRP A 110 39.09 0.75 -1.65
C TRP A 110 39.47 1.24 -0.24
N ALA A 111 39.43 0.35 0.76
CA ALA A 111 39.94 0.63 2.09
C ALA A 111 41.45 0.89 2.07
N ALA A 112 42.22 0.08 1.33
CA ALA A 112 43.67 0.23 1.22
C ALA A 112 44.09 1.53 0.48
N PHE A 113 43.23 2.11 -0.35
CA PHE A 113 43.42 3.47 -0.88
C PHE A 113 43.25 4.59 0.16
N GLY A 114 42.89 4.27 1.41
CA GLY A 114 42.71 5.22 2.50
C GLY A 114 41.25 5.60 2.78
N TYR A 115 40.31 5.15 1.95
CA TYR A 115 38.87 5.47 2.04
C TYR A 115 38.09 4.52 2.97
N HIS A 116 38.62 4.32 4.18
CA HIS A 116 38.13 3.34 5.17
C HIS A 116 36.62 3.44 5.45
N ILE A 117 36.10 4.66 5.66
CA ILE A 117 34.70 4.88 6.04
C ILE A 117 33.75 4.42 4.92
N TYR A 118 34.04 4.78 3.67
CA TYR A 118 33.20 4.41 2.53
C TYR A 118 33.25 2.92 2.23
N ALA A 119 34.45 2.32 2.32
CA ALA A 119 34.63 0.89 2.13
C ALA A 119 33.89 0.09 3.20
N LEU A 120 34.10 0.39 4.48
CA LEU A 120 33.41 -0.28 5.60
C LEU A 120 31.90 -0.04 5.58
N GLY A 121 31.45 1.19 5.30
CA GLY A 121 30.01 1.49 5.17
C GLY A 121 29.34 0.68 4.06
N THR A 122 30.01 0.57 2.90
CA THR A 122 29.51 -0.27 1.80
C THR A 122 29.57 -1.76 2.16
N THR A 123 30.60 -2.22 2.86
CA THR A 123 30.68 -3.60 3.38
C THR A 123 29.49 -3.94 4.28
N VAL A 124 29.07 -3.02 5.16
CA VAL A 124 27.88 -3.23 6.00
C VAL A 124 26.61 -3.37 5.16
N VAL A 125 26.43 -2.56 4.11
CA VAL A 125 25.29 -2.68 3.19
C VAL A 125 25.32 -4.02 2.45
N VAL A 126 26.49 -4.44 1.95
CA VAL A 126 26.66 -5.74 1.29
C VAL A 126 26.30 -6.87 2.25
N ILE A 127 26.82 -6.87 3.48
CA ILE A 127 26.49 -7.86 4.51
C ILE A 127 24.98 -7.88 4.80
N ALA A 128 24.34 -6.71 4.91
CA ALA A 128 22.90 -6.62 5.12
C ALA A 128 22.11 -7.26 3.97
N LEU A 129 22.44 -6.94 2.72
CA LEU A 129 21.81 -7.53 1.53
C LEU A 129 21.99 -9.05 1.47
N LEU A 130 23.22 -9.50 1.73
CA LEU A 130 23.60 -10.91 1.73
C LEU A 130 22.84 -11.69 2.83
N SER A 131 22.70 -11.11 4.02
CA SER A 131 21.99 -11.71 5.16
C SER A 131 20.48 -11.79 4.97
N LEU A 132 19.91 -10.95 4.10
CA LEU A 132 18.47 -10.94 3.81
C LEU A 132 18.04 -12.07 2.85
N LYS A 133 18.99 -12.77 2.20
CA LYS A 133 18.68 -13.84 1.23
C LYS A 133 17.70 -14.90 1.76
N PRO A 134 17.88 -15.49 2.97
CA PRO A 134 16.96 -16.51 3.48
C PRO A 134 15.55 -15.94 3.72
N THR A 135 15.48 -14.70 4.22
CA THR A 135 14.21 -14.01 4.48
C THR A 135 13.47 -13.73 3.18
N LEU A 136 14.16 -13.20 2.16
CA LEU A 136 13.58 -12.93 0.85
C LEU A 136 13.10 -14.21 0.16
N HIS A 137 13.86 -15.30 0.26
CA HIS A 137 13.48 -16.58 -0.32
C HIS A 137 12.26 -17.19 0.40
N ASN A 138 12.24 -17.14 1.74
CA ASN A 138 11.07 -17.56 2.53
C ASN A 138 9.83 -16.72 2.25
N TRP A 139 9.99 -15.41 2.01
CA TRP A 139 8.88 -14.55 1.59
C TRP A 139 8.39 -14.93 0.20
N LEU A 140 9.29 -15.19 -0.74
CA LEU A 140 8.95 -15.62 -2.09
C LEU A 140 8.12 -16.92 -2.07
N HIS A 141 8.45 -17.87 -1.20
CA HIS A 141 7.68 -19.11 -1.03
C HIS A 141 6.28 -18.92 -0.43
N LYS A 142 6.05 -17.83 0.33
CA LYS A 142 4.74 -17.51 0.92
C LYS A 142 3.84 -16.72 -0.01
N VAL A 143 4.41 -16.09 -1.04
CA VAL A 143 3.70 -15.25 -2.01
C VAL A 143 3.27 -16.13 -3.17
N GLU A 144 1.97 -16.09 -3.48
CA GLU A 144 1.42 -16.80 -4.63
C GLU A 144 1.71 -16.03 -5.92
N VAL A 145 1.91 -16.76 -7.03
CA VAL A 145 2.14 -16.18 -8.36
C VAL A 145 1.06 -15.16 -8.75
N LYS A 146 -0.20 -15.41 -8.36
CA LYS A 146 -1.33 -14.49 -8.60
C LYS A 146 -1.19 -13.15 -7.87
N GLU A 147 -0.53 -13.14 -6.71
CA GLU A 147 -0.27 -11.93 -5.91
C GLU A 147 0.85 -11.11 -6.53
N ILE A 148 1.89 -11.75 -7.07
CA ILE A 148 2.95 -11.09 -7.83
C ILE A 148 2.35 -10.41 -9.06
N TYR A 149 1.55 -11.13 -9.85
CA TYR A 149 0.89 -10.54 -11.01
C TYR A 149 -0.08 -9.41 -10.65
N ALA A 150 -0.76 -9.50 -9.51
CA ALA A 150 -1.57 -8.40 -9.00
C ALA A 150 -0.71 -7.20 -8.59
N GLY A 151 0.37 -7.38 -7.82
CA GLY A 151 1.30 -6.31 -7.48
C GLY A 151 1.88 -5.61 -8.72
N ILE A 152 2.31 -6.38 -9.73
CA ILE A 152 2.81 -5.85 -11.00
C ILE A 152 1.70 -5.04 -11.72
N LYS A 153 0.47 -5.56 -11.80
CA LYS A 153 -0.66 -4.81 -12.39
C LYS A 153 -0.93 -3.51 -11.63
N LEU A 154 -0.88 -3.53 -10.29
CA LEU A 154 -1.05 -2.33 -9.45
C LEU A 154 0.04 -1.29 -9.75
N LEU A 155 1.29 -1.74 -9.91
CA LEU A 155 2.41 -0.86 -10.29
C LEU A 155 2.21 -0.27 -11.68
N ILE A 156 1.77 -1.04 -12.66
CA ILE A 156 1.50 -0.53 -14.01
C ILE A 156 0.43 0.57 -13.96
N ILE A 157 -0.70 0.32 -13.28
CA ILE A 157 -1.79 1.32 -13.25
C ILE A 157 -1.44 2.58 -12.46
N THR A 158 -0.54 2.46 -11.46
CA THR A 158 -0.19 3.56 -10.54
C THR A 158 1.06 4.33 -10.97
N VAL A 159 2.13 3.64 -11.33
CA VAL A 159 3.44 4.25 -11.63
C VAL A 159 3.56 4.64 -13.10
N ILE A 160 2.92 3.89 -14.00
CA ILE A 160 3.00 4.15 -15.44
C ILE A 160 1.76 4.91 -15.91
N LEU A 161 0.56 4.38 -15.69
CA LEU A 161 -0.64 4.96 -16.31
C LEU A 161 -1.13 6.25 -15.64
N LEU A 162 -1.16 6.32 -14.30
CA LEU A 162 -1.66 7.49 -13.59
C LEU A 162 -0.89 8.79 -13.96
N PRO A 163 0.46 8.84 -13.97
CA PRO A 163 1.18 10.07 -14.29
C PRO A 163 1.08 10.48 -15.77
N LEU A 164 0.76 9.55 -16.66
CA LEU A 164 0.54 9.82 -18.08
C LEU A 164 -0.80 10.51 -18.36
N LEU A 165 -1.74 10.46 -17.41
CA LEU A 165 -3.06 11.04 -17.60
C LEU A 165 -3.06 12.55 -17.32
N PRO A 166 -3.70 13.34 -18.21
CA PRO A 166 -3.73 14.79 -18.07
C PRO A 166 -4.56 15.21 -16.86
N ASN A 167 -3.97 16.04 -16.00
CA ASN A 167 -4.66 16.63 -14.85
C ASN A 167 -5.34 17.96 -15.23
N LYS A 168 -6.32 17.88 -16.13
CA LYS A 168 -7.19 19.00 -16.50
C LYS A 168 -8.59 18.50 -16.81
N GLY A 169 -9.57 19.39 -16.73
CA GLY A 169 -10.95 19.07 -17.08
C GLY A 169 -11.13 18.88 -18.59
N TYR A 170 -11.97 17.92 -18.94
CA TYR A 170 -12.37 17.58 -20.31
C TYR A 170 -13.90 17.48 -20.39
N GLY A 171 -14.43 17.52 -21.62
CA GLY A 171 -15.86 17.39 -21.88
C GLY A 171 -16.66 18.65 -21.54
N PRO A 172 -18.01 18.55 -21.55
CA PRO A 172 -18.88 19.67 -21.19
C PRO A 172 -18.55 20.23 -19.81
N TRP A 173 -18.45 21.56 -19.72
CA TRP A 173 -18.12 22.30 -18.48
C TRP A 173 -16.80 21.89 -17.81
N GLU A 174 -15.89 21.23 -18.54
CA GLU A 174 -14.62 20.72 -18.00
C GLU A 174 -14.80 19.76 -16.81
N ALA A 175 -15.97 19.12 -16.71
CA ALA A 175 -16.38 18.34 -15.53
C ALA A 175 -15.57 17.04 -15.34
N ILE A 176 -15.02 16.47 -16.42
CA ILE A 176 -14.35 15.17 -16.39
C ILE A 176 -12.85 15.38 -16.26
N ASN A 177 -12.27 15.04 -15.11
CA ASN A 177 -10.81 15.01 -14.93
C ASN A 177 -10.29 13.55 -15.02
N PRO A 178 -9.58 13.17 -16.10
CA PRO A 178 -9.07 11.81 -16.28
C PRO A 178 -8.11 11.36 -15.17
N HIS A 179 -7.23 12.25 -14.71
CA HIS A 179 -6.28 11.95 -13.65
C HIS A 179 -7.01 11.64 -12.33
N TRP A 180 -8.03 12.42 -11.98
CA TRP A 180 -8.82 12.21 -10.76
C TRP A 180 -9.62 10.90 -10.81
N ILE A 181 -10.30 10.64 -11.93
CA ILE A 181 -11.08 9.40 -12.12
C ILE A 181 -10.15 8.19 -12.01
N TRP A 182 -8.97 8.25 -12.65
CA TRP A 182 -8.00 7.17 -12.59
C TRP A 182 -7.39 6.99 -11.20
N TRP A 183 -7.20 8.08 -10.46
CA TRP A 183 -6.76 8.00 -9.07
C TRP A 183 -7.72 7.18 -8.20
N MET A 184 -9.04 7.32 -8.43
CA MET A 184 -10.04 6.47 -7.78
C MET A 184 -9.94 5.00 -8.21
N VAL A 185 -9.63 4.71 -9.48
CA VAL A 185 -9.37 3.34 -9.97
C VAL A 185 -8.18 2.73 -9.24
N VAL A 186 -7.10 3.50 -9.07
CA VAL A 186 -5.90 3.10 -8.31
C VAL A 186 -6.23 2.85 -6.85
N LEU A 187 -6.96 3.75 -6.19
CA LEU A 187 -7.36 3.58 -4.79
C LEU A 187 -8.19 2.32 -4.57
N ILE A 188 -9.20 2.07 -5.40
CA ILE A 188 -10.05 0.89 -5.27
C ILE A 188 -9.23 -0.38 -5.49
N SER A 189 -8.40 -0.41 -6.54
CA SER A 189 -7.54 -1.56 -6.84
C SER A 189 -6.53 -1.83 -5.71
N GLY A 190 -5.93 -0.77 -5.16
CA GLY A 190 -5.00 -0.84 -4.04
C GLY A 190 -5.68 -1.33 -2.77
N LEU A 191 -6.83 -0.77 -2.39
CA LEU A 191 -7.60 -1.20 -1.22
C LEU A 191 -8.13 -2.63 -1.36
N SER A 192 -8.48 -3.07 -2.56
CA SER A 192 -8.82 -4.47 -2.82
C SER A 192 -7.60 -5.39 -2.67
N PHE A 193 -6.44 -4.98 -3.19
CA PHE A 193 -5.23 -5.78 -3.03
C PHE A 193 -4.76 -5.85 -1.57
N THR A 194 -4.71 -4.72 -0.87
CA THR A 194 -4.40 -4.66 0.55
C THR A 194 -5.44 -5.42 1.37
N GLY A 195 -6.73 -5.26 1.08
CA GLY A 195 -7.79 -5.99 1.77
C GLY A 195 -7.68 -7.50 1.58
N TYR A 196 -7.33 -7.95 0.37
CA TYR A 196 -7.04 -9.35 0.09
C TYR A 196 -5.88 -9.88 0.95
N ILE A 197 -4.77 -9.14 1.03
CA ILE A 197 -3.61 -9.49 1.87
C ILE A 197 -4.03 -9.56 3.34
N LEU A 198 -4.76 -8.57 3.84
CA LEU A 198 -5.21 -8.52 5.23
C LEU A 198 -6.15 -9.68 5.57
N ILE A 199 -7.10 -10.01 4.69
CA ILE A 199 -7.99 -11.16 4.88
C ILE A 199 -7.21 -12.48 4.86
N LYS A 200 -6.25 -12.62 3.94
CA LYS A 200 -5.43 -13.84 3.83
C LYS A 200 -4.59 -14.09 5.08
N TYR A 201 -3.95 -13.06 5.64
CA TYR A 201 -3.02 -13.23 6.76
C TYR A 201 -3.64 -13.04 8.15
N LEU A 202 -4.71 -12.25 8.29
CA LEU A 202 -5.36 -11.96 9.58
C LEU A 202 -6.72 -12.68 9.75
N GLY A 203 -7.21 -13.35 8.70
CA GLY A 203 -8.55 -13.96 8.65
C GLY A 203 -9.63 -13.00 8.15
N GLU A 204 -10.81 -13.55 7.80
CA GLU A 204 -11.94 -12.80 7.22
C GLU A 204 -12.32 -11.59 8.08
N ASP A 205 -12.49 -11.82 9.38
CA ASP A 205 -13.05 -10.86 10.31
C ASP A 205 -12.12 -9.68 10.55
N LYS A 206 -10.93 -9.99 11.08
CA LYS A 206 -9.94 -8.97 11.41
C LYS A 206 -9.42 -8.29 10.16
N GLY A 207 -9.23 -9.05 9.07
CA GLY A 207 -8.81 -8.51 7.78
C GLY A 207 -9.82 -7.53 7.21
N THR A 208 -11.11 -7.87 7.21
CA THR A 208 -12.19 -7.00 6.73
C THR A 208 -12.32 -5.73 7.58
N MET A 209 -12.32 -5.86 8.91
CA MET A 209 -12.44 -4.72 9.81
C MET A 209 -11.24 -3.77 9.72
N LEU A 210 -10.02 -4.32 9.64
CA LEU A 210 -8.82 -3.49 9.50
C LEU A 210 -8.80 -2.77 8.15
N THR A 211 -9.23 -3.44 7.07
CA THR A 211 -9.41 -2.81 5.75
C THR A 211 -10.43 -1.68 5.82
N ALA A 212 -11.55 -1.89 6.54
CA ALA A 212 -12.59 -0.89 6.69
C ALA A 212 -12.12 0.36 7.45
N ILE A 213 -11.36 0.17 8.54
CA ILE A 213 -10.87 1.27 9.36
C ILE A 213 -9.78 2.05 8.61
N THR A 214 -8.72 1.34 8.18
CA THR A 214 -7.56 1.97 7.53
C THR A 214 -7.93 2.58 6.18
N GLY A 215 -8.71 1.85 5.37
CA GLY A 215 -9.20 2.34 4.09
C GLY A 215 -10.28 3.42 4.24
N GLY A 216 -11.11 3.36 5.29
CA GLY A 216 -12.19 4.31 5.51
C GLY A 216 -11.69 5.71 5.86
N LEU A 217 -10.53 5.80 6.52
CA LEU A 217 -9.81 7.06 6.73
C LEU A 217 -9.45 7.73 5.41
N ALA A 218 -8.99 6.96 4.43
CA ALA A 218 -8.64 7.45 3.10
C ALA A 218 -9.88 7.71 2.23
N SER A 219 -10.72 6.69 2.01
CA SER A 219 -11.97 6.80 1.25
C SER A 219 -12.95 5.69 1.62
N SER A 220 -14.00 6.08 2.34
CA SER A 220 -15.11 5.19 2.68
C SER A 220 -15.88 4.67 1.45
N THR A 221 -15.92 5.42 0.35
CA THR A 221 -16.50 4.99 -0.93
C THR A 221 -15.67 3.88 -1.58
N ALA A 222 -14.34 4.03 -1.62
CA ALA A 222 -13.45 3.03 -2.19
C ALA A 222 -13.46 1.73 -1.37
N VAL A 223 -13.51 1.83 -0.03
CA VAL A 223 -13.72 0.66 0.84
C VAL A 223 -15.05 -0.02 0.54
N THR A 224 -16.14 0.74 0.39
CA THR A 224 -17.46 0.16 0.13
C THR A 224 -17.45 -0.71 -1.12
N LEU A 225 -16.81 -0.24 -2.17
CA LEU A 225 -16.65 -0.99 -3.41
C LEU A 225 -15.77 -2.22 -3.23
N SER A 226 -14.61 -2.08 -2.57
CA SER A 226 -13.71 -3.19 -2.29
C SER A 226 -14.41 -4.31 -1.51
N LEU A 227 -15.16 -3.97 -0.46
CA LEU A 227 -15.90 -4.94 0.34
C LEU A 227 -17.13 -5.51 -0.37
N ALA A 228 -17.84 -4.72 -1.19
CA ALA A 228 -18.94 -5.22 -2.03
C ALA A 228 -18.46 -6.29 -3.00
N GLN A 229 -17.25 -6.11 -3.52
CA GLN A 229 -16.65 -7.07 -4.42
C GLN A 229 -16.24 -8.37 -3.72
N PHE A 230 -15.69 -8.31 -2.51
CA PHE A 230 -15.44 -9.51 -1.72
C PHE A 230 -16.76 -10.21 -1.37
N ALA A 231 -17.78 -9.46 -0.97
CA ALA A 231 -19.12 -9.98 -0.72
C ALA A 231 -19.71 -10.66 -1.97
N LYS A 232 -19.44 -10.18 -3.19
CA LYS A 232 -19.86 -10.83 -4.44
C LYS A 232 -19.29 -12.23 -4.59
N GLN A 233 -18.02 -12.43 -4.22
CA GLN A 233 -17.32 -13.72 -4.35
C GLN A 233 -17.80 -14.78 -3.35
N GLN A 234 -18.39 -14.40 -2.23
CA GLN A 234 -18.92 -15.34 -1.24
C GLN A 234 -20.18 -16.09 -1.69
N LYS A 235 -20.45 -17.28 -1.11
CA LYS A 235 -21.73 -17.98 -1.28
C LYS A 235 -22.90 -17.21 -0.62
N LYS A 236 -24.14 -17.53 -1.01
CA LYS A 236 -25.36 -16.71 -0.93
C LYS A 236 -25.74 -16.07 0.43
N PHE A 237 -25.15 -16.45 1.57
CA PHE A 237 -25.60 -16.02 2.91
C PHE A 237 -24.54 -15.37 3.81
N ALA A 238 -23.26 -15.39 3.43
CA ALA A 238 -22.16 -14.86 4.26
C ALA A 238 -21.69 -13.49 3.73
N SER A 239 -22.44 -12.42 4.06
CA SER A 239 -22.02 -11.04 3.73
C SER A 239 -22.05 -10.08 4.93
N GLY A 240 -22.43 -10.58 6.10
CA GLY A 240 -22.59 -9.75 7.31
C GLY A 240 -21.30 -9.01 7.69
N ILE A 241 -20.14 -9.66 7.59
CA ILE A 241 -18.85 -9.04 7.91
C ILE A 241 -18.47 -7.92 6.92
N PHE A 242 -18.73 -8.10 5.63
CA PHE A 242 -18.50 -7.05 4.63
C PHE A 242 -19.45 -5.87 4.80
N ILE A 243 -20.72 -6.12 5.11
CA ILE A 243 -21.69 -5.08 5.47
C ILE A 243 -21.23 -4.32 6.71
N ALA A 244 -20.77 -5.04 7.73
CA ALA A 244 -20.23 -4.45 8.94
C ALA A 244 -19.02 -3.56 8.64
N GLY A 245 -18.10 -4.01 7.79
CA GLY A 245 -16.98 -3.20 7.31
C GLY A 245 -17.42 -1.95 6.56
N VAL A 246 -18.44 -2.02 5.70
CA VAL A 246 -19.02 -0.84 5.02
C VAL A 246 -19.57 0.17 6.02
N LEU A 247 -20.30 -0.30 7.04
CA LEU A 247 -20.86 0.55 8.09
C LEU A 247 -19.76 1.19 8.95
N VAL A 248 -18.72 0.44 9.31
CA VAL A 248 -17.55 0.97 10.03
C VAL A 248 -16.81 2.01 9.19
N ALA A 249 -16.56 1.75 7.90
CA ALA A 249 -15.93 2.73 7.03
C ALA A 249 -16.80 3.99 6.84
N SER A 250 -18.12 3.81 6.75
CA SER A 250 -19.07 4.93 6.69
C SER A 250 -19.11 5.72 7.99
N SER A 251 -18.87 5.09 9.13
CA SER A 251 -18.86 5.78 10.41
C SER A 251 -17.72 6.81 10.52
N ILE A 252 -16.56 6.48 9.96
CA ILE A 252 -15.37 7.35 9.93
C ILE A 252 -15.68 8.64 9.18
N MET A 253 -16.48 8.58 8.12
CA MET A 253 -16.90 9.76 7.36
C MET A 253 -17.63 10.78 8.24
N PHE A 254 -18.56 10.37 9.13
CA PHE A 254 -19.26 11.34 10.00
C PHE A 254 -18.30 12.06 10.94
N VAL A 255 -17.26 11.35 11.41
CA VAL A 255 -16.18 11.95 12.20
C VAL A 255 -15.41 12.97 11.37
N ARG A 256 -15.03 12.63 10.13
CA ARG A 256 -14.31 13.56 9.22
C ARG A 256 -15.13 14.82 8.94
N VAL A 257 -16.39 14.67 8.57
CA VAL A 257 -17.31 15.80 8.33
C VAL A 257 -17.42 16.68 9.57
N GLY A 258 -17.57 16.09 10.77
CA GLY A 258 -17.60 16.86 12.02
C GLY A 258 -16.31 17.67 12.26
N ILE A 259 -15.15 17.09 11.95
CA ILE A 259 -13.85 17.76 12.05
C ILE A 259 -13.74 18.89 11.02
N GLU A 260 -14.11 18.64 9.76
CA GLU A 260 -14.07 19.63 8.68
C GLU A 260 -14.91 20.87 9.02
N VAL A 261 -16.13 20.65 9.48
CA VAL A 261 -17.02 21.72 9.94
C VAL A 261 -16.40 22.47 11.11
N ALA A 262 -15.90 21.75 12.13
CA ALA A 262 -15.30 22.36 13.32
C ALA A 262 -14.09 23.25 12.99
N VAL A 263 -13.25 22.83 12.05
CA VAL A 263 -12.04 23.56 11.63
C VAL A 263 -12.39 24.80 10.81
N VAL A 264 -13.37 24.72 9.90
CA VAL A 264 -13.71 25.83 9.00
C VAL A 264 -14.66 26.83 9.66
N ASN A 265 -15.75 26.34 10.24
CA ASN A 265 -16.80 27.14 10.86
C ASN A 265 -17.46 26.40 12.03
N ILE A 266 -16.85 26.55 13.21
CA ILE A 266 -17.30 25.92 14.46
C ILE A 266 -18.76 26.23 14.82
N SER A 267 -19.32 27.35 14.37
CA SER A 267 -20.71 27.74 14.65
C SER A 267 -21.72 26.79 14.02
N LEU A 268 -21.39 26.18 12.87
CA LEU A 268 -22.23 25.16 12.23
C LEU A 268 -22.19 23.81 12.95
N LEU A 269 -21.23 23.60 13.85
CA LEU A 269 -21.16 22.35 14.61
C LEU A 269 -22.35 22.22 15.57
N TYR A 270 -22.90 23.32 16.09
CA TYR A 270 -24.02 23.30 17.04
C TYR A 270 -25.31 22.67 16.47
N PRO A 271 -25.76 22.98 15.25
CA PRO A 271 -26.90 22.26 14.67
C PRO A 271 -26.52 20.88 14.09
N LEU A 272 -25.25 20.63 13.74
CA LEU A 272 -24.82 19.37 13.10
C LEU A 272 -24.39 18.27 14.06
N TRP A 273 -23.97 18.58 15.29
CA TRP A 273 -23.41 17.55 16.18
C TRP A 273 -24.43 16.48 16.55
N ILE A 274 -25.72 16.82 16.73
CA ILE A 274 -26.76 15.83 17.02
C ILE A 274 -26.97 14.87 15.84
N PRO A 275 -27.28 15.34 14.61
CA PRO A 275 -27.42 14.46 13.45
C PRO A 275 -26.19 13.58 13.21
N LEU A 276 -24.99 14.18 13.21
CA LEU A 276 -23.76 13.44 12.94
C LEU A 276 -23.47 12.40 14.02
N SER A 277 -23.67 12.74 15.31
CA SER A 277 -23.44 11.80 16.41
C SER A 277 -24.43 10.64 16.40
N ILE A 278 -25.71 10.90 16.11
CA ILE A 278 -26.72 9.84 16.02
C ILE A 278 -26.40 8.90 14.86
N MET A 279 -26.11 9.45 13.67
CA MET A 279 -25.73 8.64 12.50
C MET A 279 -24.46 7.83 12.76
N LEU A 280 -23.47 8.43 13.42
CA LEU A 280 -22.23 7.78 13.84
C LEU A 280 -22.50 6.59 14.78
N ILE A 281 -23.27 6.80 15.86
CA ILE A 281 -23.58 5.77 16.85
C ILE A 281 -24.39 4.63 16.20
N LEU A 282 -25.37 4.95 15.36
CA LEU A 282 -26.18 3.94 14.69
C LEU A 282 -25.37 3.13 13.67
N THR A 283 -24.48 3.77 12.90
CA THR A 283 -23.61 3.06 11.94
C THR A 283 -22.56 2.21 12.63
N LEU A 284 -21.86 2.73 13.64
CA LEU A 284 -20.92 1.95 14.45
C LEU A 284 -21.63 0.81 15.18
N GLY A 285 -22.78 1.09 15.80
CA GLY A 285 -23.54 0.12 16.57
C GLY A 285 -24.06 -1.02 15.70
N SER A 286 -24.62 -0.71 14.53
CA SER A 286 -25.08 -1.73 13.57
C SER A 286 -23.93 -2.53 12.98
N GLY A 287 -22.79 -1.89 12.66
CA GLY A 287 -21.58 -2.57 12.22
C GLY A 287 -21.03 -3.52 13.29
N PHE A 288 -20.92 -3.05 14.53
CA PHE A 288 -20.46 -3.85 15.67
C PHE A 288 -21.40 -5.03 15.97
N TRP A 289 -22.72 -4.80 15.90
CA TRP A 289 -23.71 -5.85 16.10
C TRP A 289 -23.60 -6.94 15.03
N LEU A 290 -23.45 -6.56 13.75
CA LEU A 290 -23.25 -7.52 12.66
C LEU A 290 -21.94 -8.29 12.80
N TRP A 291 -20.87 -7.62 13.24
CA TRP A 291 -19.59 -8.27 13.50
C TRP A 291 -19.71 -9.32 14.62
N ARG A 292 -20.32 -8.95 15.75
CA ARG A 292 -20.58 -9.91 16.85
C ARG A 292 -21.46 -11.07 16.42
N LYS A 293 -22.49 -10.81 15.63
CA LYS A 293 -23.36 -11.86 15.10
C LYS A 293 -22.61 -12.80 14.17
N HIS A 294 -21.66 -12.29 13.39
CA HIS A 294 -20.83 -13.11 12.50
C HIS A 294 -19.91 -14.05 13.28
N LEU A 295 -19.22 -13.54 14.30
CA LEU A 295 -18.38 -14.33 15.22
C LEU A 295 -19.14 -15.48 15.92
N GLN A 296 -20.46 -15.37 16.07
CA GLN A 296 -21.29 -16.42 16.69
C GLN A 296 -21.71 -17.53 15.71
N LEU A 297 -21.47 -17.35 14.40
CA LEU A 297 -21.84 -18.30 13.34
C LEU A 297 -20.67 -19.21 12.92
N GLU A 298 -19.51 -19.09 13.55
CA GLU A 298 -18.26 -19.80 13.22
C GLU A 298 -18.24 -21.24 13.77
N ASP A 299 -18.66 -22.20 12.94
CA ASP A 299 -18.11 -23.58 13.02
C ASP A 299 -18.19 -24.35 11.68
N ASP A 300 -18.97 -23.88 10.68
CA ASP A 300 -19.29 -24.72 9.51
C ASP A 300 -19.15 -24.01 8.14
N GLN A 301 -18.43 -22.89 8.09
CA GLN A 301 -18.21 -22.17 6.81
C GLN A 301 -16.87 -22.56 6.18
N PRO A 302 -16.86 -23.04 4.92
CA PRO A 302 -15.63 -23.37 4.23
C PRO A 302 -14.74 -22.13 4.05
N PRO A 303 -13.42 -22.30 4.03
CA PRO A 303 -12.48 -21.20 3.90
C PRO A 303 -12.74 -20.39 2.63
N ILE A 304 -12.54 -19.07 2.72
CA ILE A 304 -12.79 -18.14 1.61
C ILE A 304 -11.88 -18.48 0.43
N GLU A 305 -12.47 -18.82 -0.71
CA GLU A 305 -11.76 -18.84 -1.99
C GLU A 305 -11.77 -17.44 -2.61
N LEU A 306 -10.81 -16.60 -2.21
CA LEU A 306 -10.57 -15.33 -2.87
C LEU A 306 -9.89 -15.58 -4.23
N LYS A 307 -10.67 -15.47 -5.31
CA LYS A 307 -10.22 -15.85 -6.67
C LYS A 307 -9.38 -14.79 -7.36
N ASN A 308 -9.67 -13.51 -7.12
CA ASN A 308 -8.93 -12.41 -7.75
C ASN A 308 -8.55 -11.33 -6.71
N PRO A 309 -7.24 -11.17 -6.42
CA PRO A 309 -6.75 -10.16 -5.48
C PRO A 309 -6.82 -8.73 -6.02
N LEU A 310 -6.87 -8.53 -7.34
CA LEU A 310 -6.88 -7.20 -7.96
C LEU A 310 -8.02 -7.07 -8.96
N GLN A 311 -9.04 -6.32 -8.55
CA GLN A 311 -10.28 -6.14 -9.29
C GLN A 311 -10.22 -4.93 -10.22
N PHE A 312 -9.22 -4.89 -11.10
CA PHE A 312 -8.97 -3.74 -11.97
C PHE A 312 -10.17 -3.40 -12.87
N PHE A 313 -10.75 -4.39 -13.55
CA PHE A 313 -11.86 -4.16 -14.47
C PHE A 313 -13.08 -3.57 -13.75
N THR A 314 -13.36 -4.07 -12.55
CA THR A 314 -14.35 -3.51 -11.64
C THR A 314 -14.06 -2.05 -11.30
N ALA A 315 -12.82 -1.76 -10.90
CA ALA A 315 -12.42 -0.41 -10.53
C ALA A 315 -12.58 0.55 -11.72
N LEU A 316 -12.28 0.10 -12.94
CA LEU A 316 -12.46 0.86 -14.17
C LEU A 316 -13.95 1.14 -14.47
N GLN A 317 -14.84 0.16 -14.30
CA GLN A 317 -16.28 0.35 -14.42
C GLN A 317 -16.79 1.43 -13.45
N PHE A 318 -16.26 1.44 -12.22
CA PHE A 318 -16.59 2.48 -11.26
C PHE A 318 -16.01 3.84 -11.67
N GLY A 319 -14.77 3.91 -12.14
CA GLY A 319 -14.20 5.17 -12.64
C GLY A 319 -15.09 5.80 -13.73
N LEU A 320 -15.64 4.98 -14.62
CA LEU A 320 -16.60 5.44 -15.62
C LEU A 320 -17.90 5.94 -15.00
N LEU A 321 -18.49 5.18 -14.07
CA LEU A 321 -19.69 5.60 -13.33
C LEU A 321 -19.47 6.94 -12.60
N LEU A 322 -18.32 7.11 -11.96
CA LEU A 322 -17.92 8.34 -11.28
C LEU A 322 -17.83 9.50 -12.26
N GLY A 323 -17.25 9.29 -13.45
CA GLY A 323 -17.22 10.28 -14.51
C GLY A 323 -18.61 10.74 -14.96
N VAL A 324 -19.57 9.80 -15.05
CA VAL A 324 -20.98 10.13 -15.34
C VAL A 324 -21.61 10.94 -14.21
N ILE A 325 -21.39 10.54 -12.95
CA ILE A 325 -21.89 11.26 -11.77
C ILE A 325 -21.33 12.69 -11.73
N LEU A 326 -20.04 12.86 -11.99
CA LEU A 326 -19.37 14.15 -12.08
C LEU A 326 -20.01 15.05 -13.15
N LEU A 327 -20.20 14.53 -14.36
CA LEU A 327 -20.81 15.28 -15.45
C LEU A 327 -22.24 15.72 -15.09
N LEU A 328 -23.04 14.82 -14.48
CA LEU A 328 -24.38 15.15 -14.02
C LEU A 328 -24.37 16.20 -12.91
N ALA A 329 -23.44 16.09 -11.95
CA ALA A 329 -23.29 17.04 -10.86
C ALA A 329 -22.97 18.45 -11.37
N THR A 330 -21.97 18.57 -12.25
CA THR A 330 -21.57 19.86 -12.82
C THR A 330 -22.65 20.46 -13.74
N ALA A 331 -23.40 19.63 -14.48
CA ALA A 331 -24.53 20.11 -15.28
C ALA A 331 -25.60 20.77 -14.41
N MET A 332 -25.93 20.14 -13.28
CA MET A 332 -26.93 20.65 -12.33
C MET A 332 -26.47 21.94 -11.66
N GLU A 333 -25.20 22.04 -11.28
CA GLU A 333 -24.61 23.28 -10.77
C GLU A 333 -24.79 24.44 -11.76
N LYS A 334 -24.49 24.21 -13.05
CA LYS A 334 -24.57 25.23 -14.09
C LYS A 334 -26.00 25.65 -14.44
N TRP A 335 -26.98 24.75 -14.32
CA TRP A 335 -28.37 25.07 -14.63
C TRP A 335 -29.12 25.73 -13.48
N TYR A 336 -28.76 25.45 -12.23
CA TYR A 336 -29.54 25.87 -11.05
C TYR A 336 -28.84 26.88 -10.11
N GLY A 337 -27.53 27.13 -10.26
CA GLY A 337 -26.80 28.21 -9.56
C GLY A 337 -26.92 28.18 -8.02
N ASP A 338 -26.90 29.35 -7.38
CA ASP A 338 -26.92 29.50 -5.91
C ASP A 338 -28.26 29.13 -5.25
N GLN A 339 -29.38 29.18 -5.98
CA GLN A 339 -30.66 28.60 -5.52
C GLN A 339 -30.63 27.06 -5.54
N GLY A 340 -29.57 26.49 -6.11
CA GLY A 340 -29.29 25.07 -6.19
C GLY A 340 -28.43 24.53 -5.06
N ILE A 341 -28.13 25.24 -3.96
CA ILE A 341 -27.24 24.72 -2.88
C ILE A 341 -27.66 23.31 -2.41
N TYR A 342 -28.95 23.05 -2.25
CA TYR A 342 -29.44 21.71 -1.88
C TYR A 342 -29.27 20.67 -2.99
N LEU A 343 -29.48 21.06 -4.25
CA LEU A 343 -29.23 20.19 -5.40
C LEU A 343 -27.73 19.90 -5.54
N LEU A 344 -26.89 20.93 -5.45
CA LEU A 344 -25.44 20.83 -5.45
C LEU A 344 -24.96 19.93 -4.33
N SER A 345 -25.56 20.04 -3.14
CA SER A 345 -25.27 19.16 -2.00
C SER A 345 -25.62 17.71 -2.28
N LEU A 346 -26.80 17.48 -2.86
CA LEU A 346 -27.24 16.14 -3.26
C LEU A 346 -26.27 15.55 -4.29
N PHE A 347 -25.95 16.28 -5.36
CA PHE A 347 -25.10 15.77 -6.43
C PHE A 347 -23.63 15.63 -6.02
N SER A 348 -23.09 16.56 -5.24
CA SER A 348 -21.74 16.46 -4.70
C SER A 348 -21.63 15.26 -3.75
N GLY A 349 -22.64 15.06 -2.90
CA GLY A 349 -22.73 13.92 -2.00
C GLY A 349 -22.73 12.56 -2.71
N LEU A 350 -23.14 12.48 -3.99
CA LEU A 350 -23.02 11.24 -4.77
C LEU A 350 -21.57 10.82 -4.99
N MET A 351 -20.65 11.79 -5.01
CA MET A 351 -19.23 11.60 -5.27
C MET A 351 -18.45 11.53 -3.96
N ASP A 352 -18.42 12.64 -3.24
CA ASP A 352 -17.70 12.80 -1.96
C ASP A 352 -18.34 13.93 -1.15
N VAL A 353 -18.35 13.76 0.18
CA VAL A 353 -18.92 14.74 1.11
C VAL A 353 -17.91 15.79 1.54
N ASP A 354 -16.60 15.48 1.46
CA ASP A 354 -15.58 16.31 2.09
C ASP A 354 -15.49 17.70 1.41
N ALA A 355 -15.46 17.76 0.06
CA ALA A 355 -15.35 19.02 -0.68
C ALA A 355 -16.55 19.96 -0.49
N ILE A 356 -17.77 19.40 -0.53
CA ILE A 356 -18.99 20.20 -0.34
C ILE A 356 -19.16 20.63 1.12
N THR A 357 -18.72 19.81 2.08
CA THR A 357 -18.72 20.17 3.51
C THR A 357 -17.83 21.38 3.77
N LEU A 358 -16.60 21.38 3.23
CA LEU A 358 -15.69 22.51 3.33
C LEU A 358 -16.25 23.77 2.64
N SER A 359 -16.82 23.61 1.44
CA SER A 359 -17.41 24.72 0.67
C SER A 359 -18.56 25.38 1.44
N LEU A 360 -19.54 24.61 1.90
CA LEU A 360 -20.71 25.13 2.62
C LEU A 360 -20.32 25.72 3.98
N SER A 361 -19.34 25.12 4.66
CA SER A 361 -18.81 25.66 5.91
C SER A 361 -18.18 27.04 5.72
N ARG A 362 -17.46 27.23 4.62
CA ARG A 362 -16.86 28.51 4.24
C ARG A 362 -17.91 29.53 3.83
N MET A 363 -18.88 29.15 3.00
CA MET A 363 -19.97 30.03 2.56
C MET A 363 -20.78 30.56 3.75
N ALA A 364 -21.07 29.74 4.76
CA ALA A 364 -21.74 30.18 5.98
C ALA A 364 -20.92 31.20 6.78
N LYS A 365 -19.59 31.12 6.72
CA LYS A 365 -18.69 32.09 7.36
C LYS A 365 -18.64 33.42 6.58
N GLU A 366 -18.83 33.36 5.27
CA GLU A 366 -18.82 34.50 4.35
C GLU A 366 -20.19 35.17 4.20
N GLY A 367 -21.23 34.69 4.91
CA GLY A 367 -22.53 35.36 5.04
C GLY A 367 -23.74 34.60 4.51
N THR A 368 -23.57 33.36 4.03
CA THR A 368 -24.72 32.48 3.71
C THR A 368 -25.45 32.06 4.99
N ASP A 369 -26.78 31.91 4.91
CA ASP A 369 -27.59 31.44 6.02
C ASP A 369 -27.05 30.10 6.58
N PRO A 370 -26.68 30.04 7.88
CA PRO A 370 -26.20 28.83 8.53
C PRO A 370 -27.13 27.63 8.38
N THR A 371 -28.43 27.87 8.29
CA THR A 371 -29.47 26.86 8.11
C THR A 371 -29.35 26.17 6.75
N VAL A 372 -29.12 26.95 5.69
CA VAL A 372 -28.94 26.47 4.32
C VAL A 372 -27.66 25.63 4.21
N ALA A 373 -26.57 26.10 4.80
CA ALA A 373 -25.31 25.36 4.83
C ALA A 373 -25.43 24.04 5.61
N THR A 374 -26.10 24.07 6.77
CA THR A 374 -26.36 22.89 7.61
C THR A 374 -27.18 21.83 6.89
N LEU A 375 -28.31 22.24 6.29
CA LEU A 375 -29.15 21.35 5.48
C LEU A 375 -28.39 20.78 4.28
N GLY A 376 -27.61 21.61 3.59
CA GLY A 376 -26.78 21.16 2.48
C GLY A 376 -25.79 20.08 2.90
N ILE A 377 -25.04 20.30 3.98
CA ILE A 377 -24.09 19.30 4.51
C ILE A 377 -24.82 18.00 4.86
N LEU A 378 -25.97 18.07 5.54
CA LEU A 378 -26.71 16.88 5.91
C LEU A 378 -27.26 16.12 4.68
N ILE A 379 -27.75 16.84 3.67
CA ILE A 379 -28.18 16.25 2.39
C ILE A 379 -27.02 15.52 1.73
N ALA A 380 -25.84 16.14 1.67
CA ALA A 380 -24.65 15.52 1.08
C ALA A 380 -24.28 14.22 1.82
N VAL A 381 -24.26 14.26 3.15
CA VAL A 381 -23.94 13.12 4.03
C VAL A 381 -24.94 11.96 3.85
N ILE A 382 -26.24 12.26 3.84
CA ILE A 382 -27.29 11.26 3.62
C ILE A 382 -27.17 10.67 2.22
N THR A 383 -27.03 11.53 1.20
CA THR A 383 -26.89 11.06 -0.18
C THR A 383 -25.68 10.17 -0.35
N ASN A 384 -24.52 10.52 0.22
CA ASN A 384 -23.33 9.69 0.14
C ASN A 384 -23.51 8.32 0.81
N THR A 385 -24.18 8.31 1.97
CA THR A 385 -24.50 7.06 2.67
C THR A 385 -25.43 6.19 1.84
N LEU A 386 -26.44 6.77 1.19
CA LEU A 386 -27.34 6.06 0.27
C LEU A 386 -26.62 5.55 -0.97
N VAL A 387 -25.69 6.33 -1.55
CA VAL A 387 -24.85 5.88 -2.67
C VAL A 387 -24.03 4.67 -2.28
N LYS A 388 -23.44 4.62 -1.09
CA LYS A 388 -22.70 3.44 -0.61
C LYS A 388 -23.59 2.19 -0.55
N ALA A 389 -24.84 2.33 -0.10
CA ALA A 389 -25.81 1.23 -0.18
C ALA A 389 -26.03 0.79 -1.64
N GLY A 390 -26.27 1.75 -2.53
CA GLY A 390 -26.48 1.51 -3.96
C GLY A 390 -25.29 0.80 -4.62
N LEU A 391 -24.07 1.26 -4.35
CA LEU A 391 -22.83 0.66 -4.86
C LEU A 391 -22.66 -0.78 -4.36
N PHE A 392 -22.94 -1.02 -3.07
CA PHE A 392 -22.86 -2.36 -2.51
C PHE A 392 -23.90 -3.30 -3.14
N ILE A 393 -25.13 -2.83 -3.35
CA ILE A 393 -26.21 -3.59 -4.03
C ILE A 393 -25.82 -3.93 -5.46
N PHE A 394 -25.31 -2.95 -6.21
CA PHE A 394 -24.93 -3.12 -7.61
C PHE A 394 -23.86 -4.22 -7.79
N TRP A 395 -22.90 -4.28 -6.87
CA TRP A 395 -21.78 -5.21 -6.94
C TRP A 395 -22.04 -6.57 -6.25
N ALA A 396 -22.53 -6.56 -5.02
CA ALA A 396 -22.77 -7.77 -4.22
C ALA A 396 -24.11 -8.45 -4.55
N GLY A 397 -25.07 -7.71 -5.10
CA GLY A 397 -26.43 -8.16 -5.42
C GLY A 397 -27.45 -7.90 -4.31
N TYR A 398 -28.72 -7.78 -4.69
CA TYR A 398 -29.81 -7.39 -3.80
C TYR A 398 -29.98 -8.32 -2.57
N ASN A 399 -29.93 -9.64 -2.78
CA ASN A 399 -30.16 -10.60 -1.70
C ASN A 399 -29.12 -10.52 -0.58
N LYS A 400 -27.86 -10.20 -0.91
CA LYS A 400 -26.78 -10.00 0.06
C LYS A 400 -26.86 -8.62 0.74
N SER A 401 -27.60 -7.68 0.17
CA SER A 401 -27.57 -6.28 0.60
C SER A 401 -28.77 -5.84 1.43
N LYS A 402 -29.77 -6.71 1.62
CA LYS A 402 -31.04 -6.37 2.31
C LYS A 402 -30.82 -5.73 3.69
N GLN A 403 -29.91 -6.28 4.49
CA GLN A 403 -29.61 -5.75 5.82
C GLN A 403 -28.96 -4.36 5.75
N LEU A 404 -28.01 -4.17 4.84
CA LEU A 404 -27.35 -2.87 4.62
C LEU A 404 -28.36 -1.79 4.22
N ILE A 405 -29.28 -2.11 3.31
CA ILE A 405 -30.36 -1.19 2.87
C ILE A 405 -31.18 -0.74 4.08
N TRP A 406 -31.66 -1.68 4.88
CA TRP A 406 -32.46 -1.37 6.07
C TRP A 406 -31.72 -0.48 7.05
N PHE A 407 -30.47 -0.79 7.37
CA PHE A 407 -29.66 0.04 8.26
C PHE A 407 -29.48 1.45 7.70
N ILE A 408 -29.06 1.59 6.44
CA ILE A 408 -28.78 2.90 5.84
C ILE A 408 -30.05 3.75 5.73
N ILE A 409 -31.20 3.17 5.39
CA ILE A 409 -32.48 3.90 5.37
C ILE A 409 -32.84 4.41 6.77
N ILE A 410 -32.74 3.56 7.80
CA ILE A 410 -33.05 3.94 9.18
C ILE A 410 -32.09 5.04 9.66
N ILE A 411 -30.79 4.87 9.43
CA ILE A 411 -29.75 5.84 9.79
C ILE A 411 -30.01 7.19 9.11
N SER A 412 -30.32 7.18 7.82
CA SER A 412 -30.59 8.39 7.04
C SER A 412 -31.86 9.10 7.50
N ALA A 413 -32.94 8.34 7.75
CA ALA A 413 -34.20 8.88 8.23
C ALA A 413 -34.06 9.50 9.63
N ILE A 414 -33.40 8.81 10.56
CA ILE A 414 -33.17 9.33 11.90
C ILE A 414 -32.24 10.57 11.86
N GLY A 415 -31.20 10.54 11.03
CA GLY A 415 -30.33 11.70 10.81
C GLY A 415 -31.11 12.92 10.34
N ALA A 416 -31.96 12.77 9.32
CA ALA A 416 -32.83 13.85 8.83
C ALA A 416 -33.80 14.37 9.89
N ILE A 417 -34.48 13.47 10.61
CA ILE A 417 -35.44 13.84 11.66
C ILE A 417 -34.75 14.58 12.80
N SER A 418 -33.52 14.19 13.16
CA SER A 418 -32.78 14.80 14.26
C SER A 418 -32.35 16.26 14.00
N LEU A 419 -32.41 16.71 12.74
CA LEU A 419 -32.15 18.11 12.39
C LEU A 419 -33.37 19.01 12.58
N LEU A 420 -34.60 18.47 12.59
CA LEU A 420 -35.85 19.25 12.70
C LEU A 420 -35.90 20.23 13.89
N PRO A 421 -35.32 19.95 15.07
CA PRO A 421 -35.31 20.90 16.19
C PRO A 421 -34.40 22.13 15.99
N PHE A 422 -33.56 22.11 14.95
CA PHE A 422 -32.56 23.16 14.66
C PHE A 422 -32.87 23.95 13.37
N LEU A 423 -33.98 23.62 12.71
CA LEU A 423 -34.59 24.38 11.61
C LEU A 423 -35.66 25.31 12.19
#